data_AF-A0A838H9F6-F1
#
_entry.id   AF-A0A838H9F6-F1
#
_cell.length_a   1.000
_cell.length_b   1.000
_cell.length_c   1.000
_cell.angle_alpha   90.00
_cell.angle_beta   90.00
_cell.angle_gamma   90.00
#
_symmetry.space_group_name_H-M   'P 1'
#
loop_
_entity.id
_entity.type
_entity.pdbx_description
1 polymer ?
#
loop_
_entity_poly.entity_id
_entity_poly.type
_entity_poly.pdbx_seq_one_letter_code
_entity_poly.pdbx_strand_id
1 'polypeptide(L)'
;MKRLIAGMALLLVGLVGAVDPASAVKPVRGCPDDYTRFTSEQIFQMFPNVTQEVFDTFDKNGDGTICGKQLRPIFNPIDNTANRP
;
A
#
# COMPACT_ATOMS: atom_id res chain seq x y z
N MET A 1 59.54 12.06 -34.56
CA MET A 1 58.41 11.09 -34.60
C MET A 1 58.75 9.90 -33.71
N LYS A 2 58.01 9.69 -32.61
CA LYS A 2 57.65 8.40 -31.98
C LYS A 2 57.12 8.67 -30.55
N ARG A 3 55.80 8.65 -30.43
CA ARG A 3 55.04 8.61 -29.17
C ARG A 3 55.02 7.15 -28.71
N LEU A 4 55.40 6.85 -27.48
CA LEU A 4 55.04 5.58 -26.86
C LEU A 4 54.45 5.84 -25.48
N ILE A 5 53.20 5.40 -25.39
CA ILE A 5 52.19 5.63 -24.36
C ILE A 5 52.47 4.63 -23.25
N ALA A 6 52.81 5.11 -22.05
CA ALA A 6 52.97 4.26 -20.88
C ALA A 6 51.66 4.19 -20.09
N GLY A 7 51.21 2.97 -19.83
CA GLY A 7 50.71 2.62 -18.51
C GLY A 7 49.22 2.83 -18.25
N MET A 8 48.44 1.89 -18.78
CA MET A 8 47.19 1.38 -18.22
C MET A 8 47.19 1.35 -16.67
N ALA A 9 46.25 2.06 -16.04
CA ALA A 9 45.81 1.78 -14.68
C ALA A 9 44.30 1.99 -14.60
N LEU A 10 43.60 0.88 -14.85
CA LEU A 10 42.17 0.71 -14.71
C LEU A 10 41.83 0.75 -13.21
N LEU A 11 41.18 1.80 -12.73
CA LEU A 11 40.56 1.82 -11.39
C LEU A 11 39.09 2.20 -11.53
N LEU A 12 38.31 1.26 -12.08
CA LEU A 12 36.86 1.26 -11.92
C LEU A 12 36.55 0.72 -10.52
N VAL A 13 36.51 1.60 -9.53
CA VAL A 13 35.86 1.29 -8.26
C VAL A 13 34.36 1.34 -8.52
N GLY A 14 33.80 0.19 -8.88
CA GLY A 14 32.37 -0.01 -8.93
C GLY A 14 31.82 0.04 -7.50
N LEU A 15 31.25 1.17 -7.11
CA LEU A 15 30.24 1.18 -6.05
C LEU A 15 29.02 0.44 -6.58
N VAL A 16 28.99 -0.87 -6.35
CA VAL A 16 27.73 -1.62 -6.39
C VAL A 16 26.98 -1.15 -5.14
N GLY A 17 26.10 -0.17 -5.31
CA GLY A 17 25.16 0.20 -4.26
C GLY A 17 24.41 -1.06 -3.85
N ALA A 18 24.52 -1.44 -2.59
CA ALA A 18 23.69 -2.49 -2.02
C ALA A 18 22.23 -2.08 -2.25
N VAL A 19 21.54 -2.78 -3.15
CA VAL A 19 20.09 -2.69 -3.21
C VAL A 19 19.63 -3.49 -2.00
N ASP A 20 19.16 -2.80 -0.96
CA ASP A 20 18.56 -3.47 0.19
C ASP A 20 17.38 -4.32 -0.32
N PRO A 21 17.37 -5.66 -0.17
CA PRO A 21 16.21 -6.46 -0.52
C PRO A 21 15.07 -6.33 0.51
N ALA A 22 15.15 -5.35 1.42
CA ALA A 22 14.23 -5.18 2.54
C ALA A 22 12.89 -4.52 2.16
N SER A 23 12.73 -3.99 0.94
CA SER A 23 11.42 -3.55 0.46
C SER A 23 10.82 -4.60 -0.45
N ALA A 24 10.65 -5.81 0.08
CA ALA A 24 9.65 -6.73 -0.43
C ALA A 24 8.28 -6.12 -0.15
N VAL A 25 7.90 -5.11 -0.92
CA VAL A 25 6.52 -4.64 -1.01
C VAL A 25 5.72 -5.88 -1.35
N LYS A 26 4.98 -6.42 -0.36
CA LYS A 26 4.09 -7.55 -0.57
C LYS A 26 3.27 -7.22 -1.81
N PRO A 27 3.15 -8.14 -2.79
CA PRO A 27 2.40 -7.84 -3.99
C PRO A 27 1.00 -7.38 -3.57
N VAL A 28 0.72 -6.10 -3.78
CA VAL A 28 -0.59 -5.51 -3.47
C VAL A 28 -1.53 -6.08 -4.52
N ARG A 29 -2.04 -7.28 -4.27
CA ARG A 29 -3.24 -7.74 -4.96
C ARG A 29 -4.37 -6.88 -4.38
N GLY A 30 -4.54 -5.71 -4.98
CA GLY A 30 -5.52 -4.73 -4.54
C GLY A 30 -6.93 -5.30 -4.57
N CYS A 31 -7.88 -4.53 -4.04
CA CYS A 31 -9.27 -4.92 -4.13
C CYS A 31 -9.69 -5.12 -5.59
N PRO A 32 -10.40 -6.20 -5.92
CA PRO A 32 -10.97 -6.37 -7.24
C PRO A 32 -11.90 -5.19 -7.58
N ASP A 33 -12.10 -4.92 -8.87
CA ASP A 33 -12.83 -3.73 -9.34
C ASP A 33 -14.29 -3.67 -8.84
N ASP A 34 -14.89 -4.82 -8.49
CA ASP A 34 -16.25 -4.90 -7.93
C ASP A 34 -16.32 -4.78 -6.40
N TYR A 35 -15.20 -4.47 -5.73
CA TYR A 35 -15.10 -4.35 -4.27
C TYR A 35 -14.76 -2.92 -3.86
N THR A 36 -15.24 -2.53 -2.69
CA THR A 36 -14.88 -1.26 -2.03
C THR A 36 -13.79 -1.50 -0.99
N ARG A 37 -12.84 -0.57 -0.95
CA ARG A 37 -11.80 -0.50 0.08
C ARG A 37 -12.37 0.18 1.32
N PHE A 38 -12.18 -0.45 2.47
CA PHE A 38 -12.45 0.14 3.78
C PHE A 38 -11.16 0.23 4.59
N THR A 39 -10.86 1.40 5.13
CA THR A 39 -9.75 1.59 6.07
C THR A 39 -10.16 1.14 7.48
N SER A 40 -9.19 0.87 8.35
CA SER A 40 -9.44 0.57 9.77
C SER A 40 -10.30 1.64 10.44
N GLU A 41 -10.01 2.91 10.18
CA GLU A 41 -10.78 4.05 10.66
C GLU A 41 -12.27 3.96 10.25
N GLN A 42 -12.55 3.71 8.97
CA GLN A 42 -13.92 3.57 8.47
C GLN A 42 -14.63 2.38 9.11
N ILE A 43 -13.93 1.25 9.27
CA ILE A 43 -14.47 0.05 9.89
C ILE A 43 -14.77 0.28 11.38
N PHE A 44 -13.91 0.97 12.13
CA PHE A 44 -14.15 1.26 13.54
C PHE A 44 -15.31 2.24 13.75
N GLN A 45 -15.47 3.20 12.83
CA GLN A 45 -16.64 4.09 12.83
C GLN A 45 -17.94 3.34 12.54
N MET A 46 -17.92 2.37 11.63
CA MET A 46 -19.09 1.55 11.28
C MET A 46 -19.39 0.45 12.31
N PHE A 47 -18.35 -0.12 12.92
CA PHE A 47 -18.40 -1.29 13.77
C PHE A 47 -17.54 -1.06 15.03
N PRO A 48 -18.07 -0.38 16.06
CA PRO A 48 -17.29 0.02 17.25
C PRO A 48 -16.77 -1.15 18.11
N ASN A 49 -17.26 -2.37 17.86
CA ASN A 49 -16.80 -3.59 18.54
C ASN A 49 -15.69 -4.33 17.77
N VAL A 50 -15.30 -3.85 16.59
CA VAL A 50 -14.17 -4.41 15.84
C VAL A 50 -12.89 -3.82 16.40
N THR A 51 -11.98 -4.69 16.83
CA THR A 51 -10.65 -4.29 17.31
C THR A 51 -9.63 -4.31 16.17
N GLN A 52 -8.47 -3.71 16.40
CA GLN A 52 -7.34 -3.78 15.46
C GLN A 52 -6.93 -5.22 15.16
N GLU A 53 -6.91 -6.10 16.16
CA GLU A 53 -6.57 -7.53 15.98
C GLU A 53 -7.52 -8.24 14.99
N VAL A 54 -8.82 -7.91 15.09
CA VAL A 54 -9.82 -8.44 14.15
C VAL A 54 -9.56 -7.87 12.75
N PHE A 55 -9.29 -6.57 12.63
CA PHE A 55 -8.95 -5.93 11.35
C PHE A 55 -7.71 -6.59 10.70
N ASP A 56 -6.65 -6.79 11.46
CA ASP A 56 -5.39 -7.39 11.01
C ASP A 56 -5.57 -8.84 10.53
N THR A 57 -6.56 -9.55 11.08
CA THR A 57 -6.93 -10.90 10.62
C THR A 57 -7.53 -10.88 9.20
N PHE A 58 -8.17 -9.77 8.81
CA PHE A 58 -8.76 -9.59 7.49
C PHE A 58 -7.82 -8.91 6.49
N ASP A 59 -6.94 -8.00 6.93
CA ASP A 59 -5.90 -7.36 6.11
C ASP A 59 -4.72 -8.31 5.84
N LYS A 60 -4.97 -9.32 4.99
CA LYS A 60 -4.00 -10.41 4.71
C LYS A 60 -2.73 -9.90 4.03
N ASN A 61 -2.83 -8.85 3.21
CA ASN A 61 -1.71 -8.27 2.50
C ASN A 61 -1.00 -7.16 3.29
N GLY A 62 -1.58 -6.68 4.39
CA GLY A 62 -1.00 -5.64 5.23
C GLY A 62 -1.00 -4.28 4.54
N ASP A 63 -1.97 -4.01 3.66
CA ASP A 63 -2.07 -2.73 2.94
C ASP A 63 -2.91 -1.68 3.70
N GLY A 64 -3.38 -2.03 4.90
CA GLY A 64 -4.20 -1.18 5.75
C GLY A 64 -5.65 -1.06 5.27
N THR A 65 -6.08 -1.89 4.32
CA THR A 65 -7.44 -1.89 3.79
C THR A 65 -8.03 -3.29 3.71
N ILE A 66 -9.33 -3.38 3.94
CA ILE A 66 -10.10 -4.60 3.68
C ILE A 66 -11.05 -4.38 2.51
N CYS A 67 -11.17 -5.39 1.65
CA CYS A 67 -12.05 -5.35 0.48
C CYS A 67 -13.41 -5.95 0.84
N GLY A 68 -14.47 -5.16 0.73
CA GLY A 68 -15.86 -5.61 0.92
C GLY A 68 -16.68 -5.43 -0.35
N LYS A 69 -17.56 -6.39 -0.66
CA LYS A 69 -18.60 -6.13 -1.68
C LYS A 69 -19.50 -5.01 -1.18
N GLN A 70 -19.84 -4.08 -2.07
CA GLN A 70 -20.81 -3.06 -1.72
C GLN A 70 -22.14 -3.71 -1.33
N LEU A 71 -22.55 -3.51 -0.09
CA LEU A 71 -23.95 -3.61 0.27
C LEU A 71 -24.63 -2.45 -0.47
N ARG A 72 -25.53 -2.74 -1.41
CA ARG A 72 -26.36 -1.73 -2.11
C ARG A 72 -26.93 -0.72 -1.09
N PRO A 73 -27.18 0.54 -1.50
CA PRO A 73 -26.90 1.74 -0.72
C PRO A 73 -27.66 1.77 0.60
N ILE A 74 -27.03 1.27 1.66
CA ILE A 74 -27.43 1.54 3.04
C ILE A 74 -26.43 2.51 3.69
N PHE A 75 -25.23 2.60 3.14
CA PHE A 75 -24.23 3.58 3.55
C PHE A 75 -24.25 4.74 2.59
N ASN A 76 -25.14 5.69 2.83
CA ASN A 76 -24.88 7.06 2.45
C ASN A 76 -24.08 7.66 3.62
N PRO A 77 -22.75 7.75 3.54
CA PRO A 77 -22.01 8.47 4.55
C PRO A 77 -22.39 9.92 4.35
N ILE A 78 -23.26 10.43 5.22
CA ILE A 78 -23.70 11.84 5.25
C ILE A 78 -24.72 12.18 4.13
N ASP A 79 -25.97 11.74 4.25
CA ASP A 79 -27.10 12.62 3.91
C ASP A 79 -27.70 13.12 5.23
N ASN A 80 -27.15 14.23 5.73
CA ASN A 80 -27.79 15.08 6.73
C ASN A 80 -28.65 16.17 6.07
N THR A 81 -28.93 16.07 4.77
CA THR A 81 -29.81 16.96 4.01
C THR A 81 -31.28 16.80 4.43
N ALA A 82 -31.63 15.75 5.18
CA ALA A 82 -32.92 15.60 5.84
C ALA A 82 -33.14 16.55 7.05
N ASN A 83 -32.16 17.38 7.42
CA ASN A 83 -32.29 18.36 8.52
C ASN A 83 -31.90 19.78 8.10
N ARG A 84 -32.33 20.19 6.90
CA ARG A 84 -32.34 21.60 6.49
C ARG A 84 -33.74 22.17 6.83
N PRO A 85 -33.86 23.16 7.74
CA PRO A 85 -35.14 23.81 8.00
C PRO A 85 -35.67 24.55 6.78
#